data_AF-A0A7Z0SFM4-F1
#
_entry.id   AF-A0A7Z0SFM4-F1
#
_cell.length_a   1.000
_cell.length_b   1.000
_cell.length_c   1.000
_cell.angle_alpha   90.00
_cell.angle_beta   90.00
_cell.angle_gamma   90.00
#
_symmetry.space_group_name_H-M   'P 1'
#
loop_
_entity.id
_entity.type
_entity.pdbx_description
1 polymer ?
#
loop_
_entity_poly.entity_id
_entity_poly.type
_entity_poly.pdbx_seq_one_letter_code
_entity_poly.pdbx_strand_id
1 'polypeptide(L)'
;DLACSIDYIDDVILYTQDSWQLSKEIRQHHIDTSISCFIDTHLGWLLFLSGIKTRIAPATKLAQAFFNKTIKQRRGQVKKTEWEYNVDLLKVLFPDINDQLERPFLAFDKLPPSSPQKTIAFHPGFGGSSEGNLTLDDYLRLAKAIANNKDIKVAFTLT
;
A
#
# COMPACT_ATOMS: atom_id res chain seq x y z
N ASP A 1 11.65 -6.42 0.70
CA ASP A 1 12.37 -5.41 1.49
C ASP A 1 11.46 -4.66 2.44
N LEU A 2 10.58 -3.76 2.00
CA LEU A 2 9.73 -2.98 2.93
C LEU A 2 8.82 -3.85 3.81
N ALA A 3 8.07 -4.80 3.22
CA ALA A 3 7.20 -5.67 4.02
C ALA A 3 7.99 -6.51 5.04
N CYS A 4 9.20 -6.94 4.67
CA CYS A 4 10.09 -7.71 5.54
C CYS A 4 10.68 -6.87 6.69
N SER A 5 10.62 -5.54 6.62
CA SER A 5 11.14 -4.65 7.67
C SER A 5 10.07 -4.20 8.66
N ILE A 6 8.87 -4.80 8.63
CA ILE A 6 7.76 -4.42 9.49
C ILE A 6 7.60 -5.49 10.57
N ASP A 7 7.74 -5.10 11.83
CA ASP A 7 7.83 -6.03 12.98
C ASP A 7 6.59 -6.93 13.18
N TYR A 8 5.43 -6.51 12.70
CA TYR A 8 4.16 -7.25 12.82
C TYR A 8 3.83 -8.09 11.58
N ILE A 9 4.78 -8.26 10.65
CA ILE A 9 4.66 -9.16 9.50
C ILE A 9 5.55 -10.38 9.76
N ASP A 10 4.93 -11.54 10.02
CA ASP A 10 5.67 -12.78 10.29
C ASP A 10 6.34 -13.35 9.04
N ASP A 11 5.71 -13.21 7.87
CA ASP A 11 6.20 -13.78 6.61
C ASP A 11 5.72 -12.99 5.39
N VAL A 12 6.48 -13.08 4.29
CA VAL A 12 6.20 -12.38 3.02
C VAL A 12 6.29 -13.33 1.84
N ILE A 13 5.14 -13.60 1.24
CA ILE A 13 5.02 -14.37 0.00
C ILE A 13 5.11 -13.42 -1.19
N LEU A 14 6.06 -13.65 -2.11
CA LEU A 14 6.20 -12.83 -3.31
C LEU A 14 5.19 -13.24 -4.39
N TYR A 15 4.47 -12.26 -4.92
CA TYR A 15 3.52 -12.51 -5.99
C TYR A 15 4.23 -12.76 -7.33
N THR A 16 3.91 -13.90 -7.96
CA THR A 16 4.40 -14.29 -9.28
C THR A 16 3.23 -14.65 -10.20
N GLN A 17 3.52 -14.75 -11.51
CA GLN A 17 2.56 -15.27 -12.49
C GLN A 17 2.58 -16.82 -12.55
N ASP A 18 3.54 -17.49 -11.90
CA ASP A 18 3.53 -18.94 -11.76
C ASP A 18 2.58 -19.36 -10.64
N SER A 19 1.35 -19.63 -11.03
CA SER A 19 0.27 -19.92 -10.10
C SER A 19 0.41 -21.27 -9.41
N TRP A 20 1.10 -22.23 -10.03
CA TRP A 20 1.30 -23.55 -9.41
C TRP A 20 2.26 -23.43 -8.24
N GLN A 21 3.42 -22.81 -8.47
CA GLN A 21 4.40 -22.58 -7.42
C GLN A 21 3.80 -21.73 -6.30
N LEU A 22 3.14 -20.62 -6.65
CA LEU A 22 2.58 -19.69 -5.69
C LEU A 22 1.43 -20.30 -4.88
N SER A 23 0.54 -21.09 -5.50
CA SER A 23 -0.54 -21.76 -4.75
C SER A 23 -0.01 -22.82 -3.79
N LYS A 24 1.08 -23.51 -4.15
CA LYS A 24 1.75 -24.47 -3.26
C LYS A 24 2.36 -23.76 -2.06
N GLU A 25 3.06 -22.65 -2.29
CA GLU A 25 3.63 -21.81 -1.23
C GLU A 25 2.54 -21.32 -0.28
N ILE A 26 1.48 -20.68 -0.79
CA ILE A 26 0.33 -20.21 0.02
C ILE A 26 -0.27 -21.35 0.87
N ARG A 27 -0.43 -22.56 0.30
CA ARG A 27 -0.97 -23.72 1.02
C ARG A 27 -0.09 -24.16 2.18
N GLN A 28 1.23 -24.00 2.09
CA GLN A 28 2.17 -24.38 3.15
C GLN A 28 2.08 -23.46 4.37
N HIS A 29 1.65 -22.20 4.20
CA HIS A 29 1.44 -21.27 5.32
C HIS A 29 0.12 -21.50 6.06
N HIS A 30 -0.72 -22.46 5.64
CA HIS A 30 -1.96 -22.81 6.34
C HIS A 30 -2.89 -21.61 6.64
N ILE A 31 -2.99 -20.67 5.70
CA ILE A 31 -3.74 -19.42 5.87
C ILE A 31 -5.26 -19.70 5.95
N ASP A 32 -5.89 -19.34 7.08
CA ASP A 32 -7.34 -19.49 7.27
C ASP A 32 -8.14 -18.39 6.58
N THR A 33 -7.61 -17.16 6.58
CA THR A 33 -8.29 -15.96 6.09
C THR A 33 -7.38 -15.08 5.24
N SER A 34 -7.86 -14.64 4.09
CA SER A 34 -7.23 -13.61 3.27
C SER A 34 -8.03 -12.31 3.30
N ILE A 35 -7.35 -11.18 3.48
CA ILE A 35 -7.91 -9.83 3.30
C ILE A 35 -7.20 -9.18 2.12
N SER A 36 -7.93 -8.87 1.06
CA SER A 36 -7.36 -8.36 -0.19
C SER A 36 -7.73 -6.90 -0.43
N CYS A 37 -6.80 -5.98 -0.10
CA CYS A 37 -6.97 -4.53 -0.34
C CYS A 37 -6.93 -4.17 -1.84
N PHE A 38 -6.34 -5.03 -2.65
CA PHE A 38 -6.38 -5.01 -4.11
C PHE A 38 -6.83 -6.37 -4.61
N ILE A 39 -7.67 -6.38 -5.66
CA ILE A 39 -8.10 -7.61 -6.30
C ILE A 39 -7.88 -7.56 -7.80
N ASP A 40 -7.49 -8.68 -8.36
CA ASP A 40 -7.58 -9.01 -9.77
C ASP A 40 -8.05 -10.46 -9.90
N THR A 41 -8.38 -10.88 -11.13
CA THR A 41 -8.87 -12.23 -11.38
C THR A 41 -7.83 -13.26 -10.95
N HIS A 42 -6.54 -13.02 -11.23
CA HIS A 42 -5.45 -13.96 -10.99
C HIS A 42 -5.30 -14.27 -9.50
N LEU A 43 -5.21 -13.24 -8.67
CA LEU A 43 -5.16 -13.34 -7.23
C LEU A 43 -6.42 -14.03 -6.67
N GLY A 44 -7.60 -13.68 -7.16
CA GLY A 44 -8.86 -14.27 -6.71
C GLY A 44 -8.89 -15.79 -6.87
N TRP A 45 -8.62 -16.31 -8.08
CA TRP A 45 -8.63 -17.75 -8.31
C TRP A 45 -7.50 -18.46 -7.57
N LEU A 46 -6.33 -17.85 -7.43
CA LEU A 46 -5.19 -18.39 -6.70
C LEU A 46 -5.50 -18.59 -5.21
N LEU A 47 -6.08 -17.58 -4.55
CA LEU A 47 -6.48 -17.68 -3.14
C LEU A 47 -7.59 -18.73 -2.95
N PHE A 48 -8.52 -18.82 -3.90
CA PHE A 48 -9.55 -19.86 -3.92
C PHE A 48 -8.93 -21.27 -4.06
N LEU A 49 -8.05 -21.47 -5.04
CA LEU A 49 -7.35 -22.74 -5.24
C LEU A 49 -6.39 -23.08 -4.11
N SER A 50 -5.91 -22.10 -3.35
CA SER A 50 -5.07 -22.37 -2.18
C SER A 50 -5.86 -22.88 -0.98
N GLY A 51 -7.20 -22.95 -1.08
CA GLY A 51 -8.06 -23.53 -0.05
C GLY A 51 -8.31 -22.63 1.15
N ILE A 52 -7.98 -21.33 1.05
CA ILE A 52 -8.23 -20.34 2.11
C ILE A 52 -9.73 -20.21 2.31
N LYS A 53 -10.24 -20.49 3.51
CA LYS A 53 -11.70 -20.62 3.74
C LYS A 53 -12.41 -19.28 3.72
N THR A 54 -11.84 -18.26 4.36
CA THR A 54 -12.44 -16.92 4.42
C THR A 54 -11.66 -15.97 3.52
N ARG A 55 -12.32 -15.35 2.54
CA ARG A 55 -11.66 -14.47 1.57
C ARG A 55 -12.44 -13.16 1.47
N ILE A 56 -11.85 -12.10 2.02
CA ILE A 56 -12.45 -10.77 2.17
C ILE A 56 -11.90 -9.81 1.12
N ALA A 57 -12.76 -9.10 0.39
CA ALA A 57 -12.35 -8.13 -0.62
C ALA A 57 -13.39 -7.00 -0.90
N PRO A 58 -13.00 -5.91 -1.58
CA PRO A 58 -13.95 -4.94 -2.12
C PRO A 58 -14.85 -5.54 -3.21
N ALA A 59 -16.13 -5.15 -3.23
CA ALA A 59 -17.11 -5.54 -4.24
C ALA A 59 -17.01 -4.67 -5.51
N THR A 60 -15.83 -4.59 -6.13
CA THR A 60 -15.54 -3.61 -7.20
C THR A 60 -15.13 -4.20 -8.55
N LYS A 61 -14.76 -5.49 -8.65
CA LYS A 61 -14.30 -6.13 -9.90
C LYS A 61 -14.95 -7.51 -10.10
N LEU A 62 -14.87 -8.06 -11.32
CA LEU A 62 -15.31 -9.43 -11.64
C LEU A 62 -14.66 -10.50 -10.74
N ALA A 63 -13.43 -10.25 -10.31
CA ALA A 63 -12.69 -11.09 -9.37
C ALA A 63 -13.43 -11.34 -8.04
N GLN A 64 -14.40 -10.50 -7.66
CA GLN A 64 -15.19 -10.66 -6.44
C GLN A 64 -15.86 -12.04 -6.33
N ALA A 65 -16.13 -12.72 -7.45
CA ALA A 65 -16.73 -14.05 -7.46
C ALA A 65 -15.89 -15.11 -6.71
N PHE A 66 -14.58 -14.89 -6.60
CA PHE A 66 -13.69 -15.77 -5.84
C PHE A 66 -13.67 -15.46 -4.34
N PHE A 67 -14.29 -14.36 -3.89
CA PHE A 67 -14.31 -13.91 -2.51
C PHE A 67 -15.69 -14.15 -1.90
N ASN A 68 -15.74 -14.74 -0.70
CA ASN A 68 -17.01 -15.09 -0.05
C ASN A 68 -17.49 -14.04 0.95
N LYS A 69 -16.67 -13.03 1.26
CA LYS A 69 -17.05 -11.86 2.05
C LYS A 69 -16.64 -10.59 1.32
N THR A 70 -17.59 -9.74 0.96
CA THR A 70 -17.28 -8.52 0.20
C THR A 70 -17.97 -7.29 0.75
N ILE A 71 -17.31 -6.13 0.60
CA ILE A 71 -17.86 -4.83 1.00
C ILE A 71 -17.92 -3.89 -0.20
N LYS A 72 -19.05 -3.21 -0.37
CA LYS A 72 -19.17 -2.14 -1.37
C LYS A 72 -18.42 -0.90 -0.91
N GLN A 73 -17.39 -0.51 -1.67
CA GLN A 73 -16.59 0.68 -1.41
C GLN A 73 -16.70 1.65 -2.59
N ARG A 74 -17.08 2.90 -2.31
CA ARG A 74 -17.22 3.96 -3.33
C ARG A 74 -15.99 4.87 -3.35
N ARG A 75 -14.83 4.31 -3.66
CA ARG A 75 -13.52 5.01 -3.58
C ARG A 75 -13.45 6.28 -4.44
N GLY A 76 -14.15 6.31 -5.57
CA GLY A 76 -14.23 7.50 -6.44
C GLY A 76 -15.01 8.69 -5.86
N GLN A 77 -15.75 8.51 -4.75
CA GLN A 77 -16.43 9.64 -4.08
C GLN A 77 -15.51 10.38 -3.10
N VAL A 78 -14.27 9.91 -2.88
CA VAL A 78 -13.27 10.54 -2.00
C VAL A 78 -13.82 10.84 -0.60
N LYS A 79 -14.74 9.99 -0.11
CA LYS A 79 -15.38 10.15 1.20
C LYS A 79 -14.50 9.70 2.36
N LYS A 80 -13.53 8.85 2.05
CA LYS A 80 -12.56 8.26 2.95
C LYS A 80 -11.21 8.25 2.25
N THR A 81 -10.16 8.32 3.04
CA THR A 81 -8.80 8.00 2.62
C THR A 81 -8.66 6.52 2.25
N GLU A 82 -7.63 6.19 1.47
CA GLU A 82 -7.41 4.81 1.01
C GLU A 82 -7.20 3.83 2.16
N TRP A 83 -6.51 4.25 3.22
CA TRP A 83 -6.26 3.41 4.38
C TRP A 83 -7.54 3.11 5.17
N GLU A 84 -8.47 4.06 5.28
CA GLU A 84 -9.77 3.83 5.93
C GLU A 84 -10.60 2.79 5.18
N TYR A 85 -10.55 2.79 3.84
CA TYR A 85 -11.16 1.71 3.06
C TYR A 85 -10.51 0.35 3.32
N ASN A 86 -9.20 0.30 3.57
CA ASN A 86 -8.54 -0.97 3.90
C ASN A 86 -8.92 -1.44 5.32
N VAL A 87 -9.05 -0.52 6.28
CA VAL A 87 -9.54 -0.82 7.64
C VAL A 87 -10.98 -1.33 7.62
N ASP A 88 -11.85 -0.80 6.75
CA ASP A 88 -13.22 -1.32 6.59
C ASP A 88 -13.24 -2.82 6.25
N LEU A 89 -12.26 -3.31 5.47
CA LEU A 89 -12.15 -4.75 5.15
C LEU A 89 -11.77 -5.58 6.40
N LEU A 90 -10.88 -5.05 7.24
CA LEU A 90 -10.47 -5.69 8.48
C LEU A 90 -11.63 -5.80 9.49
N LYS A 91 -12.50 -4.78 9.53
CA LYS A 91 -13.70 -4.74 10.37
C LYS A 91 -14.72 -5.84 10.06
N VAL A 92 -14.63 -6.51 8.91
CA VAL A 92 -15.44 -7.71 8.60
C VAL A 92 -15.09 -8.87 9.53
N LEU A 93 -13.82 -8.96 9.94
CA LEU A 93 -13.32 -10.02 10.81
C LEU A 93 -13.28 -9.57 12.27
N PHE A 94 -12.92 -8.29 12.50
CA PHE A 94 -12.80 -7.71 13.84
C PHE A 94 -13.64 -6.43 13.92
N PRO A 95 -14.96 -6.54 14.14
CA PRO A 95 -15.87 -5.38 14.15
C PRO A 95 -15.48 -4.31 15.16
N ASP A 96 -14.95 -4.74 16.31
CA ASP A 96 -14.59 -3.88 17.45
C ASP A 96 -13.10 -3.50 17.46
N ILE A 97 -12.38 -3.67 16.34
CA ILE A 97 -10.97 -3.30 16.28
C ILE A 97 -10.80 -1.79 16.49
N ASN A 98 -9.84 -1.43 17.34
CA ASN A 98 -9.43 -0.04 17.49
C ASN A 98 -8.73 0.41 16.20
N ASP A 99 -9.33 1.37 15.50
CA ASP A 99 -8.79 1.99 14.29
C ASP A 99 -8.06 3.32 14.57
N GLN A 100 -7.86 3.66 15.85
CA GLN A 100 -6.95 4.73 16.24
C GLN A 100 -5.52 4.26 16.06
N LEU A 101 -4.95 4.66 14.93
CA LEU A 101 -3.60 4.29 14.58
C LEU A 101 -2.62 5.39 15.03
N GLU A 102 -1.62 4.98 15.81
CA GLU A 102 -0.55 5.89 16.22
C GLU A 102 0.32 6.29 15.02
N ARG A 103 0.75 7.55 15.00
CA ARG A 103 1.57 8.12 13.92
C ARG A 103 2.93 8.52 14.48
N PRO A 104 4.05 8.26 13.77
CA PRO A 104 4.15 7.63 12.45
C PRO A 104 4.06 6.09 12.50
N PHE A 105 3.53 5.50 11.42
CA PHE A 105 3.32 4.04 11.31
C PHE A 105 4.58 3.24 11.01
N LEU A 106 5.50 3.83 10.25
CA LEU A 106 6.74 3.19 9.85
C LEU A 106 7.84 3.80 10.70
N ALA A 107 8.43 2.96 11.55
CA ALA A 107 9.71 3.24 12.17
C ALA A 107 10.80 2.62 11.28
N PHE A 108 11.86 3.38 11.02
CA PHE A 108 13.04 2.87 10.35
C PHE A 108 14.19 2.91 11.34
N ASP A 109 14.66 1.74 11.79
CA ASP A 109 15.75 1.65 12.77
C ASP A 109 17.04 2.30 12.27
N LYS A 110 17.22 2.35 10.94
CA LYS A 110 18.36 2.95 10.26
C LYS A 110 17.93 4.20 9.52
N LEU A 111 17.68 5.27 10.26
CA LEU A 111 17.70 6.59 9.64
C LEU A 111 19.15 6.91 9.22
N PRO A 112 19.39 7.37 7.99
CA PRO A 112 20.71 7.87 7.62
C PRO A 112 21.12 8.97 8.61
N PRO A 113 22.42 9.09 8.93
CA PRO A 113 22.89 10.11 9.86
C PRO A 113 22.34 11.47 9.44
N SER A 114 21.77 12.21 10.40
CA SER A 114 21.19 13.52 10.12
C SER A 114 22.25 14.40 9.46
N SER A 115 21.99 14.81 8.22
CA SER A 115 22.83 15.80 7.54
C SER A 115 22.77 17.10 8.35
N PRO A 116 23.91 17.74 8.64
CA PRO A 116 23.93 19.04 9.32
C PRO A 116 23.24 20.13 8.48
N GLN A 117 23.18 19.93 7.17
CA GLN A 117 22.48 20.80 6.23
C GLN A 117 21.01 20.39 6.10
N LYS A 118 20.10 21.35 6.27
CA LYS A 118 18.66 21.14 6.05
C LYS A 118 18.43 20.72 4.60
N THR A 119 17.72 19.61 4.39
CA THR A 119 17.45 19.10 3.05
C THR A 119 15.94 19.13 2.77
N ILE A 120 15.56 19.70 1.62
CA ILE A 120 14.19 19.64 1.09
C ILE A 120 14.22 18.76 -0.15
N ALA A 121 13.46 17.67 -0.12
CA ALA A 121 13.35 16.74 -1.24
C ALA A 121 12.03 16.95 -1.99
N PHE A 122 12.13 17.06 -3.31
CA PHE A 122 10.98 17.04 -4.22
C PHE A 122 10.86 15.67 -4.90
N HIS A 123 9.63 15.21 -5.06
CA HIS A 123 9.31 13.99 -5.80
C HIS A 123 8.28 14.33 -6.88
N PRO A 124 8.73 14.73 -8.08
CA PRO A 124 7.83 15.11 -9.17
C PRO A 124 7.15 13.90 -9.83
N GLY A 125 7.69 12.68 -9.61
CA GLY A 125 7.11 11.44 -10.11
C GLY A 125 5.76 11.13 -9.48
N PHE A 126 4.88 10.48 -10.25
CA PHE A 126 3.61 9.97 -9.74
C PHE A 126 3.15 8.76 -10.55
N GLY A 127 2.41 7.86 -9.90
CA GLY A 127 1.73 6.75 -10.56
C GLY A 127 0.25 7.06 -10.79
N GLY A 128 -0.34 6.51 -11.86
CA GLY A 128 -1.78 6.58 -12.13
C GLY A 128 -2.31 7.97 -12.52
N SER A 129 -3.61 8.16 -12.35
CA SER A 129 -4.32 9.40 -12.71
C SER A 129 -4.19 10.45 -11.60
N SER A 130 -3.05 11.15 -11.53
CA SER A 130 -2.86 12.25 -10.58
C SER A 130 -3.13 13.61 -11.25
N GLU A 131 -4.41 13.96 -11.42
CA GLU A 131 -4.83 15.22 -12.07
C GLU A 131 -4.55 16.50 -11.25
N GLY A 132 -3.76 16.41 -10.18
CA GLY A 132 -3.45 17.54 -9.28
C GLY A 132 -1.98 17.70 -8.93
N ASN A 133 -1.05 17.03 -9.63
CA ASN A 133 0.38 17.21 -9.37
C ASN A 133 0.90 18.52 -10.00
N LEU A 134 1.92 19.11 -9.38
CA LEU A 134 2.62 20.26 -9.94
C LEU A 134 3.29 19.90 -11.27
N THR A 135 3.37 20.86 -12.18
CA THR A 135 4.17 20.67 -13.39
C THR A 135 5.65 20.62 -13.05
N LEU A 136 6.47 20.02 -13.93
CA LEU A 136 7.91 20.02 -13.77
C LEU A 136 8.47 21.45 -13.63
N ASP A 137 7.94 22.39 -14.41
CA ASP A 137 8.34 23.80 -14.33
C ASP A 137 8.02 24.43 -12.97
N ASP A 138 6.88 24.07 -12.36
CA ASP A 138 6.53 24.55 -11.02
C ASP A 138 7.47 23.98 -9.97
N TYR A 139 7.81 22.69 -10.04
CA TYR A 139 8.83 22.09 -9.19
C TYR A 139 10.20 22.78 -9.34
N LEU A 140 10.60 23.10 -10.58
CA LEU A 140 11.85 23.82 -10.84
C LEU A 140 11.83 25.25 -10.29
N ARG A 141 10.71 25.96 -10.39
CA ARG A 141 10.53 27.29 -9.80
C ARG A 141 10.64 27.24 -8.28
N LEU A 142 9.97 26.28 -7.63
CA LEU A 142 10.05 26.08 -6.18
C LEU A 142 11.47 25.75 -5.73
N ALA A 143 12.13 24.81 -6.42
CA ALA A 143 13.51 24.44 -6.11
C ALA A 143 14.47 25.64 -6.22
N LYS A 144 14.34 26.46 -7.27
CA LYS A 144 15.14 27.68 -7.44
C LYS A 144 14.88 28.70 -6.34
N ALA A 145 13.61 28.91 -5.97
CA ALA A 145 13.25 29.84 -4.91
C ALA A 145 13.86 29.44 -3.56
N ILE A 146 13.88 28.14 -3.25
CA ILE A 146 14.45 27.58 -2.02
C ILE A 146 15.98 27.60 -2.04
N ALA A 147 16.59 27.28 -3.18
CA ALA A 147 18.05 27.21 -3.34
C ALA A 147 18.76 28.56 -3.11
N ASN A 148 18.01 29.68 -3.10
CA ASN A 148 18.55 30.98 -2.70
C ASN A 148 19.01 31.00 -1.23
N ASN A 149 18.54 30.07 -0.40
CA ASN A 149 19.04 29.87 0.96
C ASN A 149 20.20 28.84 0.95
N LYS A 150 21.42 29.32 1.18
CA LYS A 150 22.65 28.50 1.16
C LYS A 150 22.68 27.40 2.23
N ASP A 151 21.88 27.53 3.29
CA ASP A 151 21.78 26.53 4.36
C ASP A 151 20.82 25.38 4.01
N ILE A 152 20.16 25.44 2.85
CA ILE A 152 19.21 24.44 2.39
C ILE A 152 19.74 23.73 1.14
N LYS A 153 19.83 22.40 1.24
CA LYS A 153 20.06 21.51 0.10
C LYS A 153 18.73 21.13 -0.52
N VAL A 154 18.57 21.34 -1.83
CA VAL A 154 17.44 20.80 -2.57
C VAL A 154 17.84 19.47 -3.21
N ALA A 155 16.99 18.45 -3.07
CA ALA A 155 17.16 17.15 -3.70
C ALA A 155 15.91 16.81 -4.54
N PHE A 156 16.11 16.08 -5.62
CA PHE A 156 15.03 15.49 -6.40
C PHE A 156 15.13 13.98 -6.32
N THR A 157 14.00 13.33 -6.11
CA THR A 157 13.88 11.87 -6.21
C THR A 157 13.02 11.57 -7.43
N LEU A 158 13.54 10.73 -8.31
CA LEU A 158 12.85 10.28 -9.51
C LEU A 158 12.54 8.80 -9.33
N THR A 159 11.32 8.42 -9.70
CA THR A 159 10.89 7.03 -9.87
C THR A 159 10.51 6.83 -11.32
#